data_AF-A0A0Q9JV00-F1
#
_entry.id   AF-A0A0Q9JV00-F1
#
_cell.length_a   1.000
_cell.length_b   1.000
_cell.length_c   1.000
_cell.angle_alpha   90.00
_cell.angle_beta   90.00
_cell.angle_gamma   90.00
#
_symmetry.space_group_name_H-M   'P 1'
#
loop_
_entity.id
_entity.type
_entity.pdbx_description
1 polymer ?
#
loop_
_entity_poly.entity_id
_entity_poly.type
_entity_poly.pdbx_seq_one_letter_code
_entity_poly.pdbx_strand_id
1 'polypeptide(L)'
;MPRPAHPILRGPGWGATFLAFPVAGVAAMWAVGAIDDPASAAVGGAIAGALVGAAQAFGSRALDPRRRLAPGTWIPATAVGMGLGLLAASAAVGYATDLGSLALMGAITGVPLGLAQALALPRTLAPRPAHRLAWAAAVPIVLAVGWTVTTLVGVDVEQRYATFGASGALVATALTGGLLAVLARRARASAGAGRTNPTASGGVA
;
A
#
# COMPACT_ATOMS: atom_id res chain seq x y z
N MET A 1 -3.16 -0.61 -36.03
CA MET A 1 -2.19 -1.21 -35.08
C MET A 1 -2.56 -0.80 -33.66
N PRO A 2 -2.83 -1.74 -32.73
CA PRO A 2 -3.03 -1.39 -31.32
C PRO A 2 -1.67 -1.04 -30.71
N ARG A 3 -1.52 0.20 -30.19
CA ARG A 3 -0.34 0.61 -29.43
C ARG A 3 -0.19 -0.26 -28.17
N PRO A 4 1.02 -0.74 -27.82
CA PRO A 4 1.25 -1.38 -26.54
C PRO A 4 0.99 -0.37 -25.41
N ALA A 5 -0.04 -0.63 -24.61
CA ALA A 5 -0.40 0.23 -23.51
C ALA A 5 0.53 -0.07 -22.32
N HIS A 6 1.50 0.80 -22.04
CA HIS A 6 2.28 0.73 -20.81
C HIS A 6 1.33 0.85 -19.60
N PRO A 7 1.17 -0.19 -18.75
CA PRO A 7 0.03 -0.28 -17.83
C PRO A 7 0.11 0.56 -16.54
N ILE A 8 1.15 1.37 -16.35
CA ILE A 8 1.50 1.91 -15.02
C ILE A 8 1.08 3.39 -14.83
N LEU A 9 0.75 4.14 -15.89
CA LEU A 9 0.76 5.62 -15.83
C LEU A 9 -0.46 6.36 -16.44
N ARG A 10 -1.67 5.81 -16.44
CA ARG A 10 -2.86 6.59 -16.88
C ARG A 10 -3.60 7.29 -15.74
N GLY A 11 -2.82 8.03 -14.96
CA GLY A 11 -3.29 9.07 -14.05
C GLY A 11 -2.13 9.57 -13.19
N PRO A 12 -1.77 10.88 -13.21
CA PRO A 12 -0.75 11.43 -12.33
C PRO A 12 -1.07 11.24 -10.84
N GLY A 13 -2.32 10.97 -10.48
CA GLY A 13 -2.77 10.88 -9.09
C GLY A 13 -2.22 9.68 -8.30
N TRP A 14 -2.17 8.46 -8.85
CA TRP A 14 -1.61 7.32 -8.07
C TRP A 14 -0.09 7.40 -7.99
N GLY A 15 0.57 7.73 -9.11
CA GLY A 15 2.02 7.94 -9.13
C GLY A 15 2.44 8.94 -8.07
N ALA A 16 1.79 10.11 -8.00
CA ALA A 16 2.10 11.17 -7.04
C ALA A 16 1.97 10.77 -5.56
N THR A 17 1.29 9.66 -5.23
CA THR A 17 1.17 9.20 -3.83
C THR A 17 2.51 8.81 -3.21
N PHE A 18 3.54 8.55 -4.02
CA PHE A 18 4.88 8.29 -3.51
C PHE A 18 5.41 9.43 -2.65
N LEU A 19 5.06 10.69 -2.96
CA LEU A 19 5.49 11.87 -2.20
C LEU A 19 4.93 11.88 -0.77
N ALA A 20 3.85 11.14 -0.52
CA ALA A 20 3.27 11.05 0.81
C ALA A 20 4.22 10.36 1.79
N PHE A 21 5.04 9.40 1.36
CA PHE A 21 5.97 8.71 2.24
C PHE A 21 7.05 9.66 2.82
N PRO A 22 7.88 10.38 2.01
CA PRO A 22 8.85 11.30 2.59
C PRO A 22 8.20 12.44 3.38
N VAL A 23 7.06 12.98 2.91
CA VAL A 23 6.32 14.00 3.66
C VAL A 23 5.86 13.46 5.02
N ALA A 24 5.40 12.21 5.06
CA ALA A 24 4.91 11.61 6.28
C ALA A 24 6.04 11.20 7.24
N GLY A 25 7.19 10.77 6.71
CA GLY A 25 8.41 10.55 7.50
C GLY A 25 8.86 11.84 8.19
N VAL A 26 8.89 12.96 7.46
CA VAL A 26 9.17 14.28 8.04
C VAL A 26 8.09 14.66 9.06
N ALA A 27 6.81 14.60 8.71
CA ALA A 27 5.73 14.98 9.63
C ALA A 27 5.76 14.16 10.94
N ALA A 28 6.03 12.86 10.87
CA ALA A 28 6.19 12.01 12.04
C ALA A 28 7.42 12.45 12.86
N MET A 29 8.56 12.71 12.22
CA MET A 29 9.77 13.16 12.90
C MET A 29 9.57 14.49 13.64
N TRP A 30 8.84 15.43 13.05
CA TRP A 30 8.49 16.69 13.72
C TRP A 30 7.54 16.51 14.90
N ALA A 31 6.67 15.49 14.86
CA ALA A 31 5.67 15.25 15.89
C ALA A 31 6.21 14.45 17.08
N VAL A 32 7.06 13.45 16.83
CA VAL A 32 7.51 12.50 17.86
C VAL A 32 9.02 12.32 17.95
N GLY A 33 9.80 12.96 17.08
CA GLY A 33 11.25 12.76 17.00
C GLY A 33 11.65 11.48 16.26
N ALA A 34 12.86 11.00 16.55
CA ALA A 34 13.35 9.72 16.06
C ALA A 34 12.52 8.57 16.65
N ILE A 35 12.29 7.52 15.87
CA ILE A 35 11.57 6.34 16.35
C ILE A 35 12.53 5.48 17.17
N ASP A 36 12.59 5.70 18.48
CA ASP A 36 13.49 5.00 19.41
C ASP A 36 12.80 4.40 20.64
N ASP A 37 11.48 4.57 20.74
CA ASP A 37 10.65 4.02 21.81
C ASP A 37 9.27 3.54 21.29
N PRO A 38 8.53 2.74 22.07
CA PRO A 38 7.23 2.22 21.64
C PRO A 38 6.17 3.30 21.35
N ALA A 39 6.14 4.40 22.11
CA ALA A 39 5.16 5.45 21.94
C ALA A 39 5.44 6.26 20.65
N SER A 40 6.69 6.64 20.41
CA SER A 40 7.08 7.27 19.14
C SER A 40 6.81 6.35 17.95
N ALA A 41 7.11 5.05 18.04
CA ALA A 41 6.81 4.09 16.98
C ALA A 41 5.30 4.00 16.66
N ALA A 42 4.46 3.90 17.68
CA ALA A 42 3.02 3.81 17.50
C ALA A 42 2.42 5.10 16.91
N VAL A 43 2.77 6.26 17.47
CA VAL A 43 2.22 7.56 17.05
C VAL A 43 2.80 8.01 15.71
N GLY A 44 4.12 7.90 15.53
CA GLY A 44 4.80 8.20 14.28
C GLY A 44 4.31 7.31 13.14
N GLY A 45 4.12 6.01 13.41
CA GLY A 45 3.50 5.08 12.46
C GLY A 45 2.05 5.44 12.13
N ALA A 46 1.25 5.87 13.11
CA ALA A 46 -0.13 6.29 12.87
C ALA A 46 -0.22 7.58 12.02
N ILE A 47 0.64 8.58 12.30
CA ILE A 47 0.77 9.80 11.48
C ILE A 47 1.17 9.43 10.06
N ALA A 48 2.19 8.57 9.93
CA ALA A 48 2.66 8.07 8.65
C ALA A 48 1.54 7.41 7.84
N GLY A 49 0.84 6.47 8.47
CA GLY A 49 -0.27 5.74 7.87
C GLY A 49 -1.45 6.65 7.50
N ALA A 50 -1.77 7.65 8.31
CA ALA A 50 -2.84 8.60 7.99
C ALA A 50 -2.52 9.41 6.73
N LEU A 51 -1.31 9.94 6.61
CA LEU A 51 -0.87 10.75 5.47
C LEU A 51 -0.75 9.91 4.19
N VAL A 52 -0.14 8.72 4.28
CA VAL A 52 -0.06 7.77 3.15
C VAL A 52 -1.46 7.32 2.74
N GLY A 53 -2.32 6.97 3.70
CA GLY A 53 -3.70 6.56 3.44
C GLY A 53 -4.52 7.66 2.79
N ALA A 54 -4.36 8.91 3.24
CA ALA A 54 -5.00 10.06 2.62
C ALA A 54 -4.55 10.21 1.17
N ALA A 55 -3.24 10.24 0.92
CA ALA A 55 -2.69 10.34 -0.42
C ALA A 55 -3.19 9.23 -1.33
N GLN A 56 -3.22 7.97 -0.87
CA GLN A 56 -3.78 6.85 -1.63
C GLN A 56 -5.27 7.03 -1.92
N ALA A 57 -6.06 7.46 -0.93
CA ALA A 57 -7.49 7.67 -1.09
C ALA A 57 -7.78 8.79 -2.11
N PHE A 58 -7.04 9.91 -2.08
CA PHE A 58 -7.19 11.00 -3.05
C PHE A 58 -6.58 10.65 -4.41
N GLY A 59 -5.40 10.03 -4.45
CA GLY A 59 -4.74 9.56 -5.68
C GLY A 59 -5.58 8.53 -6.44
N SER A 60 -6.30 7.66 -5.73
CA SER A 60 -7.24 6.71 -6.35
C SER A 60 -8.41 7.38 -7.06
N ARG A 61 -8.74 8.65 -6.75
CA ARG A 61 -9.79 9.40 -7.46
C ARG A 61 -9.41 9.78 -8.88
N ALA A 62 -8.11 9.91 -9.17
CA ALA A 62 -7.59 10.10 -10.52
C ALA A 62 -7.65 8.81 -11.36
N LEU A 63 -7.96 7.67 -10.72
CA LEU A 63 -8.31 6.43 -11.42
C LEU A 63 -9.81 6.44 -11.75
N ASP A 64 -10.26 5.41 -12.48
CA ASP A 64 -11.67 5.13 -12.80
C ASP A 64 -12.60 5.41 -11.59
N PRO A 65 -13.70 6.18 -11.72
CA PRO A 65 -14.64 6.48 -10.64
C PRO A 65 -15.14 5.25 -9.87
N ARG A 66 -15.17 4.08 -10.51
CA ARG A 66 -15.59 2.80 -9.90
C ARG A 66 -14.51 2.16 -9.00
N ARG A 67 -13.31 2.75 -8.95
CA ARG A 67 -12.07 2.20 -8.36
C ARG A 67 -11.50 3.07 -7.24
N ARG A 68 -12.37 3.77 -6.53
CA ARG A 68 -11.98 4.71 -5.46
C ARG A 68 -11.87 4.01 -4.12
N LEU A 69 -10.84 4.34 -3.38
CA LEU A 69 -10.71 3.96 -1.97
C LEU A 69 -11.57 4.91 -1.14
N ALA A 70 -12.38 4.36 -0.23
CA ALA A 70 -13.26 5.15 0.62
C ALA A 70 -12.43 5.85 1.72
N PRO A 71 -12.30 7.19 1.74
CA PRO A 71 -11.40 7.86 2.66
C PRO A 71 -11.72 7.58 4.14
N GLY A 72 -13.02 7.53 4.48
CA GLY A 72 -13.48 7.34 5.86
C GLY A 72 -13.12 5.98 6.47
N THR A 73 -12.86 4.95 5.66
CA THR A 73 -12.39 3.64 6.16
C THR A 73 -10.93 3.39 5.83
N TRP A 74 -10.45 3.87 4.68
CA TRP A 74 -9.09 3.65 4.22
C TRP A 74 -8.04 4.38 5.05
N ILE A 75 -8.30 5.65 5.41
CA ILE A 75 -7.35 6.47 6.18
C ILE A 75 -7.20 5.90 7.59
N PRO A 76 -8.27 5.64 8.37
CA PRO A 76 -8.10 5.04 9.70
C PRO A 76 -7.48 3.65 9.65
N ALA A 77 -7.84 2.81 8.67
CA ALA A 77 -7.23 1.49 8.53
C ALA A 77 -5.72 1.57 8.26
N THR A 78 -5.30 2.50 7.40
CA THR A 78 -3.87 2.71 7.10
C THR A 78 -3.13 3.27 8.31
N ALA A 79 -3.72 4.22 9.03
CA ALA A 79 -3.16 4.78 10.26
C ALA A 79 -2.99 3.70 11.35
N VAL A 80 -4.04 2.95 11.66
CA VAL A 80 -4.00 1.89 12.68
C VAL A 80 -3.02 0.79 12.28
N GLY A 81 -3.09 0.32 11.03
CA GLY A 81 -2.22 -0.75 10.55
C GLY A 81 -0.74 -0.35 10.54
N MET A 82 -0.42 0.88 10.14
CA MET A 82 0.95 1.39 10.15
C MET A 82 1.45 1.65 11.58
N GLY A 83 0.62 2.21 12.47
CA GLY A 83 0.98 2.44 13.87
C GLY A 83 1.29 1.15 14.62
N LEU A 84 0.39 0.15 14.53
CA LEU A 84 0.61 -1.16 15.13
C LEU A 84 1.78 -1.91 14.48
N GLY A 85 1.91 -1.78 13.16
CA GLY A 85 2.99 -2.41 12.40
C GLY A 85 4.35 -1.87 12.78
N LEU A 86 4.49 -0.55 12.81
CA LEU A 86 5.76 0.09 13.14
C LEU A 86 6.13 -0.18 14.60
N LEU A 87 5.17 -0.10 15.53
CA LEU A 87 5.37 -0.49 16.93
C LEU A 87 5.95 -1.91 17.05
N ALA A 88 5.29 -2.89 16.43
CA ALA A 88 5.72 -4.29 16.49
C ALA A 88 7.09 -4.50 15.79
N ALA A 89 7.28 -3.85 14.64
CA ALA A 89 8.47 -3.98 13.83
C ALA A 89 9.71 -3.37 14.50
N SER A 90 9.61 -2.14 15.00
CA SER A 90 10.71 -1.44 15.67
C SER A 90 11.16 -2.18 16.93
N ALA A 91 10.21 -2.70 17.71
CA ALA A 91 10.52 -3.54 18.87
C ALA A 91 11.21 -4.86 18.46
N ALA A 92 10.75 -5.50 17.39
CA ALA A 92 11.33 -6.77 16.92
C ALA A 92 12.75 -6.63 16.39
N VAL A 93 13.11 -5.48 15.80
CA VAL A 93 14.46 -5.22 15.27
C VAL A 93 15.34 -4.42 16.23
N GLY A 94 14.86 -4.13 17.45
CA GLY A 94 15.60 -3.35 18.44
C GLY A 94 16.01 -1.96 17.96
N TYR A 95 15.20 -1.33 17.10
CA TYR A 95 15.47 -0.02 16.49
C TYR A 95 16.77 0.05 15.66
N ALA A 96 17.27 -1.10 15.20
CA ALA A 96 18.42 -1.18 14.31
C ALA A 96 18.10 -0.64 12.91
N THR A 97 19.08 0.00 12.28
CA THR A 97 18.94 0.68 10.98
C THR A 97 19.80 0.07 9.89
N ASP A 98 20.39 -1.10 10.12
CA ASP A 98 21.09 -1.83 9.07
C ASP A 98 20.09 -2.38 8.02
N LEU A 99 20.62 -2.73 6.85
CA LEU A 99 19.81 -3.16 5.70
C LEU A 99 18.89 -4.35 6.01
N GLY A 100 19.37 -5.34 6.78
CA GLY A 100 18.58 -6.51 7.14
C GLY A 100 17.44 -6.15 8.10
N SER A 101 17.76 -5.35 9.13
CA SER A 101 16.79 -4.85 10.10
C SER A 101 15.72 -3.98 9.46
N LEU A 102 16.06 -3.07 8.54
CA LEU A 102 15.06 -2.24 7.87
C LEU A 102 14.17 -3.02 6.91
N ALA A 103 14.72 -4.00 6.18
CA ALA A 103 13.93 -4.89 5.35
C ALA A 103 12.93 -5.71 6.19
N LEU A 104 13.39 -6.25 7.32
CA LEU A 104 12.55 -6.99 8.27
C LEU A 104 11.50 -6.08 8.91
N MET A 105 11.88 -4.86 9.30
CA MET A 105 10.98 -3.85 9.86
C MET A 105 9.85 -3.53 8.86
N GLY A 106 10.20 -3.37 7.58
CA GLY A 106 9.24 -3.23 6.49
C GLY A 106 8.28 -4.40 6.36
N ALA A 107 8.80 -5.63 6.37
CA ALA A 107 8.00 -6.83 6.29
C ALA A 107 6.99 -6.93 7.46
N ILE A 108 7.47 -6.74 8.69
CA ILE A 108 6.63 -6.82 9.90
C ILE A 108 5.58 -5.70 9.90
N THR A 109 5.97 -4.47 9.56
CA THR A 109 5.05 -3.33 9.48
C THR A 109 3.95 -3.57 8.45
N GLY A 110 4.31 -4.17 7.31
CA GLY A 110 3.38 -4.40 6.23
C GLY A 110 2.31 -5.46 6.53
N VAL A 111 2.49 -6.30 7.55
CA VAL A 111 1.48 -7.32 7.92
C VAL A 111 0.19 -6.67 8.44
N PRO A 112 0.18 -5.93 9.58
CA PRO A 112 -1.03 -5.29 10.07
C PRO A 112 -1.53 -4.21 9.11
N LEU A 113 -0.64 -3.47 8.45
CA LEU A 113 -1.02 -2.51 7.40
C LEU A 113 -1.77 -3.19 6.26
N GLY A 114 -1.22 -4.26 5.70
CA GLY A 114 -1.80 -5.01 4.58
C GLY A 114 -3.14 -5.61 4.95
N LEU A 115 -3.27 -6.17 6.15
CA LEU A 115 -4.53 -6.72 6.66
C LEU A 115 -5.58 -5.61 6.83
N ALA A 116 -5.24 -4.51 7.50
CA ALA A 116 -6.16 -3.40 7.72
C ALA A 116 -6.66 -2.81 6.39
N GLN A 117 -5.75 -2.59 5.44
CA GLN A 117 -6.11 -2.12 4.10
C GLN A 117 -6.94 -3.15 3.31
N ALA A 118 -6.61 -4.44 3.39
CA ALA A 118 -7.37 -5.50 2.72
C ALA A 118 -8.82 -5.59 3.22
N LEU A 119 -9.06 -5.29 4.50
CA LEU A 119 -10.40 -5.18 5.08
C LEU A 119 -11.12 -3.91 4.58
N ALA A 120 -10.40 -2.79 4.48
CA ALA A 120 -10.92 -1.52 3.97
C ALA A 120 -11.14 -1.48 2.44
N LEU A 121 -10.59 -2.45 1.68
CA LEU A 121 -10.75 -2.51 0.22
C LEU A 121 -12.24 -2.59 -0.16
N PRO A 122 -12.72 -1.71 -1.06
CA PRO A 122 -14.05 -1.81 -1.64
C PRO A 122 -14.28 -3.13 -2.36
N ARG A 123 -15.49 -3.70 -2.25
CA ARG A 123 -15.88 -4.91 -2.99
C ARG A 123 -15.79 -4.74 -4.52
N THR A 124 -15.88 -3.50 -5.02
CA THR A 124 -15.70 -3.20 -6.45
C THR A 124 -14.27 -3.43 -6.94
N LEU A 125 -13.28 -3.27 -6.05
CA LEU A 125 -11.85 -3.50 -6.34
C LEU A 125 -11.43 -4.94 -6.01
N ALA A 126 -11.95 -5.49 -4.92
CA ALA A 126 -11.67 -6.84 -4.45
C ALA A 126 -12.98 -7.64 -4.25
N PRO A 127 -13.64 -8.05 -5.36
CA PRO A 127 -14.91 -8.78 -5.29
C PRO A 127 -14.77 -10.19 -4.71
N ARG A 128 -13.57 -10.76 -4.75
CA ARG A 128 -13.27 -12.10 -4.20
C ARG A 128 -12.37 -12.01 -2.98
N PRO A 129 -12.54 -12.91 -1.98
CA PRO A 129 -11.65 -12.99 -0.83
C PRO A 129 -10.17 -13.13 -1.22
N ALA A 130 -9.88 -13.91 -2.26
CA ALA A 130 -8.52 -14.11 -2.77
C ALA A 130 -7.82 -12.81 -3.21
N HIS A 131 -8.56 -11.79 -3.68
CA HIS A 131 -7.97 -10.50 -4.06
C HIS A 131 -7.54 -9.70 -2.82
N ARG A 132 -8.33 -9.77 -1.74
CA ARG A 132 -7.99 -9.14 -0.46
C ARG A 132 -6.77 -9.82 0.17
N LEU A 133 -6.72 -11.15 0.10
CA LEU A 133 -5.57 -11.91 0.58
C LEU A 133 -4.31 -11.60 -0.24
N ALA A 134 -4.42 -11.48 -1.56
CA ALA A 134 -3.30 -11.08 -2.41
C ALA A 134 -2.79 -9.67 -2.05
N TRP A 135 -3.68 -8.73 -1.72
CA TRP A 135 -3.29 -7.41 -1.22
C TRP A 135 -2.55 -7.53 0.13
N ALA A 136 -3.16 -8.22 1.10
CA ALA A 136 -2.58 -8.40 2.43
C ALA A 136 -1.20 -9.06 2.38
N ALA A 137 -0.99 -10.03 1.49
CA ALA A 137 0.30 -10.71 1.31
C ALA A 137 1.34 -9.85 0.57
N ALA A 138 0.90 -9.00 -0.36
CA ALA A 138 1.82 -8.16 -1.13
C ALA A 138 2.38 -6.99 -0.33
N VAL A 139 1.59 -6.37 0.55
CA VAL A 139 2.00 -5.18 1.30
C VAL A 139 3.28 -5.40 2.15
N PRO A 140 3.44 -6.49 2.92
CA PRO A 140 4.70 -6.84 3.60
C PRO A 140 5.91 -6.84 2.68
N ILE A 141 5.78 -7.51 1.53
CA ILE A 141 6.86 -7.65 0.55
C ILE A 141 7.22 -6.28 -0.03
N VAL A 142 6.20 -5.48 -0.35
CA VAL A 142 6.39 -4.14 -0.90
C VAL A 142 7.09 -3.22 0.11
N LEU A 143 6.69 -3.25 1.38
CA LEU A 143 7.34 -2.42 2.40
C LEU A 143 8.79 -2.85 2.64
N ALA A 144 9.06 -4.15 2.67
CA ALA A 144 10.42 -4.67 2.78
C ALA A 144 11.29 -4.17 1.62
N VAL A 145 10.79 -4.29 0.37
CA VAL A 145 11.48 -3.78 -0.82
C VAL A 145 11.68 -2.26 -0.76
N GLY A 146 10.69 -1.50 -0.30
CA GLY A 146 10.80 -0.04 -0.15
C GLY A 146 11.92 0.37 0.81
N TRP A 147 12.03 -0.32 1.95
CA TRP A 147 13.14 -0.13 2.88
C TRP A 147 14.47 -0.52 2.28
N THR A 148 14.59 -1.70 1.67
CA THR A 148 15.82 -2.15 1.02
C THR A 148 16.31 -1.15 -0.03
N VAL A 149 15.43 -0.67 -0.91
CA VAL A 149 15.79 0.30 -1.95
C VAL A 149 16.23 1.63 -1.34
N THR A 150 15.57 2.09 -0.28
CA THR A 150 15.94 3.33 0.41
C THR A 150 17.33 3.23 1.03
N THR A 151 17.62 2.13 1.72
CA THR A 151 18.93 1.89 2.33
C THR A 151 20.03 1.78 1.28
N LEU A 152 19.79 1.06 0.17
CA LEU A 152 20.78 0.91 -0.90
C LEU A 152 21.09 2.22 -1.64
N VAL A 153 20.14 3.16 -1.68
CA VAL A 153 20.35 4.49 -2.28
C VAL A 153 21.12 5.43 -1.33
N GLY A 154 21.35 5.03 -0.07
CA GLY A 154 22.09 5.84 0.90
C GLY A 154 21.27 7.01 1.45
N VAL A 155 19.95 6.87 1.53
CA VAL A 155 19.12 7.79 2.32
C VAL A 155 19.50 7.61 3.79
N ASP A 156 19.60 8.71 4.54
CA ASP A 156 19.94 8.73 5.96
C ASP A 156 18.85 8.02 6.79
N VAL A 157 19.02 6.72 6.97
CA VAL A 157 18.10 5.84 7.71
C VAL A 157 18.42 5.83 9.19
N GLU A 158 19.61 6.31 9.55
CA GLU A 158 20.14 6.45 10.91
C GLU A 158 19.31 7.45 11.73
N GLN A 159 18.63 8.39 11.06
CA GLN A 159 17.65 9.28 11.69
C GLN A 159 16.37 8.57 12.18
N ARG A 160 16.17 7.27 11.87
CA ARG A 160 15.02 6.46 12.34
C ARG A 160 13.66 7.07 12.01
N TYR A 161 13.46 7.38 10.73
CA TYR A 161 12.17 7.84 10.21
C TYR A 161 11.07 6.77 10.31
N ALA A 162 9.80 7.21 10.46
CA ALA A 162 8.64 6.31 10.47
C ALA A 162 8.33 5.63 9.12
N THR A 163 8.93 6.11 8.02
CA THR A 163 8.77 5.56 6.67
C THR A 163 10.09 5.61 5.91
N PHE A 164 10.20 4.78 4.88
CA PHE A 164 11.32 4.83 3.93
C PHE A 164 11.29 6.10 3.05
N GLY A 165 12.41 6.37 2.38
CA GLY A 165 12.64 7.56 1.57
C GLY A 165 11.95 7.54 0.22
N ALA A 166 12.14 8.62 -0.55
CA ALA A 166 11.46 8.83 -1.83
C ALA A 166 11.76 7.72 -2.87
N SER A 167 12.98 7.18 -2.89
CA SER A 167 13.37 6.09 -3.80
C SER A 167 12.58 4.80 -3.53
N GLY A 168 12.54 4.36 -2.28
CA GLY A 168 11.71 3.23 -1.85
C GLY A 168 10.22 3.47 -2.09
N ALA A 169 9.76 4.71 -1.86
CA ALA A 169 8.37 5.10 -2.08
C ALA A 169 7.94 5.02 -3.54
N LEU A 170 8.80 5.43 -4.47
CA LEU A 170 8.53 5.27 -5.91
C LEU A 170 8.31 3.79 -6.27
N VAL A 171 9.20 2.90 -5.80
CA VAL A 171 9.10 1.46 -6.04
C VAL A 171 7.83 0.90 -5.41
N ALA A 172 7.55 1.24 -4.14
CA ALA A 172 6.38 0.76 -3.42
C ALA A 172 5.07 1.19 -4.07
N THR A 173 4.98 2.45 -4.48
CA THR A 173 3.81 3.00 -5.19
C THR A 173 3.63 2.36 -6.56
N ALA A 174 4.72 2.10 -7.30
CA ALA A 174 4.67 1.40 -8.58
C ALA A 174 4.18 -0.04 -8.44
N LEU A 175 4.69 -0.79 -7.45
CA LEU A 175 4.30 -2.18 -7.19
C LEU A 175 2.82 -2.29 -6.77
N THR A 176 2.37 -1.45 -5.83
CA THR A 176 0.98 -1.43 -5.37
C THR A 176 0.02 -0.97 -6.48
N GLY A 177 0.42 0.01 -7.29
CA GLY A 177 -0.34 0.44 -8.47
C GLY A 177 -0.48 -0.67 -9.51
N GLY A 178 0.62 -1.38 -9.79
CA GLY A 178 0.64 -2.55 -10.66
C GLY A 178 -0.29 -3.66 -10.17
N LEU A 179 -0.27 -3.95 -8.86
CA LEU A 179 -1.15 -4.93 -8.23
C LEU A 179 -2.63 -4.55 -8.38
N LEU A 180 -3.00 -3.31 -8.09
CA LEU A 180 -4.38 -2.82 -8.31
C LEU A 180 -4.79 -2.99 -9.77
N ALA A 181 -3.90 -2.69 -10.72
CA ALA A 181 -4.17 -2.86 -12.13
C ALA A 181 -4.42 -4.35 -12.50
N VAL A 182 -3.62 -5.28 -11.97
CA VAL A 182 -3.79 -6.73 -12.17
C VAL A 182 -5.11 -7.23 -11.60
N LEU A 183 -5.38 -6.95 -10.32
CA LEU A 183 -6.60 -7.40 -9.64
C LEU A 183 -7.85 -6.94 -10.37
N ALA A 184 -7.81 -5.70 -10.83
CA ALA A 184 -8.95 -5.08 -11.45
C ALA A 184 -9.07 -5.43 -12.95
N ARG A 185 -8.04 -5.98 -13.60
CA ARG A 185 -8.17 -6.70 -14.88
C ARG A 185 -8.84 -8.06 -14.67
N ARG A 186 -8.40 -8.83 -13.66
CA ARG A 186 -8.97 -10.15 -13.33
C ARG A 186 -10.46 -10.07 -12.98
N ALA A 187 -10.87 -9.05 -12.24
CA ALA A 187 -12.27 -8.81 -11.92
C ALA A 187 -13.15 -8.62 -13.19
N ARG A 188 -12.67 -7.88 -14.18
CA ARG A 188 -13.39 -7.66 -15.45
C ARG A 188 -13.50 -8.94 -16.28
N ALA A 189 -12.42 -9.72 -16.37
CA ALA A 189 -12.41 -10.97 -17.12
C ALA A 189 -13.47 -11.95 -16.59
N SER A 190 -13.57 -12.09 -15.26
CA SER A 190 -14.61 -12.92 -14.64
C SER A 190 -16.03 -12.43 -14.89
N ALA A 191 -16.26 -11.11 -14.89
CA ALA A 191 -17.57 -10.53 -15.18
C ALA A 191 -17.95 -10.63 -16.68
N GLY A 192 -16.98 -10.80 -17.58
CA GLY A 192 -17.19 -11.07 -19.00
C GLY A 192 -17.62 -12.52 -19.23
N ALA A 193 -16.90 -13.48 -18.63
CA ALA A 193 -17.19 -14.92 -18.76
C ALA A 193 -18.60 -15.31 -18.23
N GLY A 194 -19.08 -14.63 -17.19
CA GLY A 194 -20.45 -14.85 -16.68
C GLY A 194 -21.56 -14.31 -17.58
N ARG A 195 -21.25 -13.40 -18.52
CA ARG A 195 -22.24 -12.80 -19.45
C ARG A 195 -22.35 -13.54 -20.78
N THR A 196 -21.41 -14.42 -21.11
CA THR A 196 -21.42 -15.23 -22.35
C THR A 196 -22.14 -16.56 -22.20
N ASN A 197 -22.87 -16.80 -21.09
CA ASN A 197 -23.73 -17.96 -20.95
C ASN A 197 -25.25 -17.64 -21.08
N PRO A 198 -25.75 -17.03 -22.16
CA PRO A 198 -27.15 -17.08 -22.51
C PRO A 198 -27.37 -18.12 -23.61
N THR A 199 -27.61 -19.39 -23.25
CA THR A 199 -28.45 -20.38 -23.99
C THR A 199 -28.12 -21.82 -23.58
N ALA A 200 -28.93 -22.40 -22.67
CA ALA A 200 -29.16 -23.84 -22.62
C ALA A 200 -30.44 -24.15 -21.82
N SER A 201 -31.58 -23.58 -22.23
CA SER A 201 -32.92 -24.13 -21.92
C SER A 201 -34.00 -23.36 -22.69
N GLY A 202 -33.96 -23.48 -24.02
CA GLY A 202 -35.03 -23.02 -24.89
C GLY A 202 -35.15 -23.98 -26.06
N GLY A 203 -36.00 -25.00 -25.91
CA GLY A 203 -36.57 -25.75 -27.04
C GLY A 203 -36.02 -27.15 -27.27
N VAL A 204 -36.76 -28.15 -26.80
CA VAL A 204 -37.35 -29.25 -27.60
C VAL A 204 -38.67 -29.58 -26.87
N ALA A 205 -39.79 -28.99 -27.33
CA ALA A 205 -40.85 -29.63 -28.12
C ALA A 205 -41.70 -30.60 -27.30
#